data_AF-R6V8L2-F1
#
_entry.id   AF-R6V8L2-F1
#
_cell.length_a   1.000
_cell.length_b   1.000
_cell.length_c   1.000
_cell.angle_alpha   90.00
_cell.angle_beta   90.00
_cell.angle_gamma   90.00
#
_symmetry.space_group_name_H-M   'P 1'
#
loop_
_entity.id
_entity.type
_entity.pdbx_description
1 polymer ?
#
loop_
_entity_poly.entity_id
_entity_poly.type
_entity_poly.pdbx_seq_one_letter_code
_entity_poly.pdbx_strand_id
1 'polypeptide(L)'
;MYNEGLYSDTYVHSRLTQQESMRRRLMLAACVILPILALVAVPGMFKIIGLLVAVIADIVMIYFLPNPHIDYEYVFVDGQIDFDRIIAQNTRKTMCRTDLEKVEVVAPEGSHALDGFQNLPQQDYSSRNEEDHHYIVVAKGEKGNIRIRFTPDERLLDQMKMKSRSKIKDE
;
A
#
# COMPACT_ATOMS: atom_id res chain seq x y z
N MET A 1 -16.71 -7.07 -30.57
CA MET A 1 -15.25 -7.12 -30.76
C MET A 1 -14.71 -5.73 -30.44
N TYR A 2 -14.45 -5.48 -29.15
CA TYR A 2 -13.76 -4.24 -28.74
C TYR A 2 -12.28 -4.45 -29.01
N ASN A 3 -11.64 -3.46 -29.62
CA ASN A 3 -10.23 -3.45 -29.95
C ASN A 3 -9.41 -3.85 -28.70
N GLU A 4 -8.71 -4.98 -28.73
CA GLU A 4 -7.76 -5.42 -27.70
C GLU A 4 -6.55 -4.49 -27.71
N GLY A 5 -6.76 -3.23 -27.34
CA GLY A 5 -5.68 -2.37 -26.88
C GLY A 5 -5.02 -3.05 -25.69
N LEU A 6 -3.70 -2.89 -25.58
CA LEU A 6 -2.82 -3.49 -24.58
C LEU A 6 -3.35 -3.20 -23.15
N TYR A 7 -4.26 -4.05 -22.65
CA TYR A 7 -5.01 -3.88 -21.41
C TYR A 7 -4.78 -5.05 -20.47
N SER A 8 -4.38 -4.74 -19.24
CA SER A 8 -4.30 -5.70 -18.15
C SER A 8 -4.65 -5.03 -16.83
N ASP A 9 -5.41 -5.74 -16.00
CA ASP A 9 -5.65 -5.40 -14.61
C ASP A 9 -5.17 -6.52 -13.69
N THR A 10 -4.57 -6.15 -12.56
CA THR A 10 -4.14 -7.10 -11.52
C THR A 10 -4.62 -6.61 -10.17
N TYR A 11 -5.23 -7.48 -9.38
CA TYR A 11 -5.74 -7.19 -8.04
C TYR A 11 -4.93 -7.91 -6.97
N VAL A 12 -4.50 -7.19 -5.94
CA VAL A 12 -3.63 -7.72 -4.91
C VAL A 12 -4.07 -7.26 -3.52
N HIS A 13 -4.24 -8.21 -2.61
CA HIS A 13 -4.48 -7.89 -1.20
C HIS A 13 -3.17 -7.48 -0.50
N SER A 14 -3.17 -6.35 0.19
CA SER A 14 -2.00 -5.85 0.90
C SER A 14 -2.05 -6.14 2.39
N ARG A 15 -1.00 -6.79 2.90
CA ARG A 15 -0.80 -7.02 4.33
C ARG A 15 -0.43 -5.72 5.03
N LEU A 16 -0.89 -5.56 6.28
CA LEU A 16 -0.38 -4.50 7.14
C LEU A 16 1.12 -4.70 7.39
N THR A 17 1.87 -3.60 7.40
CA THR A 17 3.27 -3.66 7.87
C THR A 17 3.31 -4.12 9.32
N GLN A 18 4.45 -4.67 9.76
CA GLN A 18 4.63 -5.06 11.16
C GLN A 18 4.37 -3.89 12.13
N GLN A 19 4.78 -2.68 11.75
CA GLN A 19 4.54 -1.46 12.51
C GLN A 19 3.04 -1.13 12.59
N GLU A 20 2.30 -1.20 11.48
CA GLU A 20 0.85 -0.96 11.46
C GLU A 20 0.09 -2.02 12.25
N SER A 21 0.47 -3.30 12.11
CA SER A 21 -0.10 -4.41 12.86
C SER A 21 0.14 -4.27 14.37
N MET A 22 1.35 -3.90 14.77
CA MET A 22 1.68 -3.62 16.17
C MET A 22 0.91 -2.40 16.68
N ARG A 23 0.87 -1.29 15.93
CA ARG A 23 0.10 -0.10 16.29
C ARG A 23 -1.38 -0.41 16.47
N ARG A 24 -1.96 -1.20 15.56
CA ARG A 24 -3.35 -1.67 15.65
C ARG A 24 -3.58 -2.49 16.92
N ARG A 25 -2.70 -3.45 17.22
CA ARG A 25 -2.80 -4.27 18.44
C ARG A 25 -2.69 -3.44 19.72
N LEU A 26 -1.76 -2.50 19.76
CA LEU A 26 -1.58 -1.59 20.90
C LEU A 26 -2.79 -0.67 21.10
N MET A 27 -3.33 -0.10 20.03
CA MET A 27 -4.55 0.73 20.10
C MET A 27 -5.74 -0.08 20.61
N LEU A 28 -5.96 -1.29 20.10
CA LEU A 28 -7.04 -2.17 20.57
C LEU A 28 -6.86 -2.57 22.04
N ALA A 29 -5.63 -2.85 22.48
CA ALA A 29 -5.35 -3.13 23.88
C ALA A 29 -5.62 -1.89 24.76
N ALA A 30 -5.23 -0.70 24.31
CA ALA A 30 -5.51 0.56 25.01
C ALA A 30 -7.02 0.81 25.14
N CYS A 31 -7.83 0.52 24.11
CA CYS A 31 -9.29 0.64 24.17
C CYS A 31 -9.92 -0.21 25.29
N VAL A 32 -9.29 -1.32 25.66
CA VAL A 32 -9.80 -2.18 26.74
C VAL A 32 -9.25 -1.72 28.10
N ILE A 33 -7.97 -1.34 28.14
CA ILE A 33 -7.29 -0.97 29.39
C ILE A 33 -7.74 0.39 29.92
N LEU A 34 -7.97 1.39 29.06
CA LEU A 34 -8.32 2.75 29.47
C LEU A 34 -9.62 2.82 30.27
N PRO A 35 -10.74 2.20 29.85
CA PRO A 35 -11.98 2.19 30.64
C PRO A 35 -11.81 1.46 31.97
N ILE A 36 -11.08 0.34 32.00
CA ILE A 36 -10.81 -0.42 33.23
C ILE A 36 -10.00 0.43 34.21
N LEU A 37 -8.96 1.11 33.72
CA LEU A 37 -8.15 2.00 34.52
C LEU A 37 -8.98 3.15 35.09
N ALA A 38 -9.87 3.76 34.28
CA ALA A 38 -10.78 4.81 34.75
C ALA A 38 -11.73 4.32 35.85
N LEU A 39 -12.21 3.08 35.77
CA LEU A 39 -13.09 2.48 36.79
C LEU A 39 -12.37 2.20 38.12
N VAL A 40 -11.11 1.77 38.06
CA VAL A 40 -10.33 1.37 39.25
C VAL A 40 -9.62 2.58 39.89
N ALA A 41 -9.03 3.47 39.09
CA ALA A 41 -8.16 4.53 39.59
C ALA A 41 -8.91 5.79 40.06
N VAL A 42 -10.13 6.04 39.58
CA VAL A 42 -10.91 7.23 39.93
C VAL A 42 -11.95 6.87 40.99
N PRO A 43 -11.89 7.40 42.23
CA PRO A 43 -12.92 7.14 43.23
C PRO A 43 -14.08 8.17 43.19
N GLY A 44 -15.23 7.78 43.76
CA GLY A 44 -16.35 8.70 44.02
C GLY A 44 -17.04 9.27 42.78
N MET A 45 -17.57 10.50 42.91
CA MET A 45 -18.38 11.17 41.89
C MET A 45 -17.62 11.45 40.57
N PHE A 46 -16.29 11.51 40.62
CA PHE A 46 -15.44 11.73 39.45
C PHE A 46 -15.35 10.50 38.51
N LYS A 47 -15.80 9.32 38.96
CA LYS A 47 -15.82 8.09 38.14
C LYS A 47 -16.52 8.27 36.80
N ILE A 48 -17.67 8.93 36.81
CA ILE A 48 -18.47 9.15 35.61
C ILE A 48 -17.71 10.04 34.61
N ILE A 49 -17.05 11.09 35.11
CA ILE A 49 -16.24 11.99 34.28
C ILE A 49 -15.04 11.25 33.69
N GLY A 50 -14.34 10.45 34.51
CA GLY A 50 -13.21 9.63 34.04
C GLY A 50 -13.61 8.64 32.93
N LEU A 51 -14.78 8.00 33.09
CA LEU A 51 -15.31 7.08 32.08
C LEU A 51 -15.67 7.82 30.77
N LEU A 52 -16.30 9.00 30.86
CA LEU A 52 -16.63 9.81 29.67
C LEU A 52 -15.38 10.21 28.90
N VAL A 53 -14.31 10.62 29.59
CA VAL A 53 -13.03 10.95 28.96
C VAL A 53 -12.42 9.73 28.27
N ALA A 54 -12.45 8.55 28.92
CA ALA A 54 -11.95 7.31 28.33
C ALA A 54 -12.72 6.94 27.04
N VAL A 55 -14.06 7.03 27.06
CA VAL A 55 -14.89 6.74 25.89
C VAL A 55 -14.59 7.70 24.73
N ILE A 56 -14.44 9.00 25.00
CA ILE A 56 -14.08 9.97 23.95
C ILE A 56 -12.70 9.64 23.37
N ALA A 57 -11.72 9.31 24.20
CA ALA A 57 -10.40 8.91 23.75
C ALA A 57 -10.44 7.65 22.86
N ASP A 58 -11.27 6.66 23.22
CA ASP A 58 -11.44 5.43 22.44
C ASP A 58 -12.10 5.70 21.09
N ILE A 59 -13.11 6.56 21.02
CA ILE A 59 -13.75 6.95 19.75
C ILE A 59 -12.71 7.55 18.80
N VAL A 60 -11.87 8.47 19.30
CA VAL A 60 -10.80 9.07 18.52
C VAL A 60 -9.79 8.01 18.08
N MET A 61 -9.39 7.11 18.97
CA MET A 61 -8.43 6.05 18.66
C MET A 61 -8.94 5.07 17.60
N ILE A 62 -10.21 4.67 17.68
CA ILE A 62 -10.85 3.79 16.68
C ILE A 62 -10.88 4.46 15.30
N TYR A 63 -11.12 5.78 15.24
CA TYR A 63 -11.10 6.53 13.98
C TYR A 63 -9.73 6.48 13.28
N PHE A 64 -8.62 6.48 14.05
CA PHE A 64 -7.26 6.41 13.52
C PHE A 64 -6.69 4.98 13.41
N LEU A 65 -7.52 3.96 13.64
CA LEU A 65 -7.09 2.57 13.61
C LEU A 65 -6.62 2.18 12.18
N PRO A 66 -5.44 1.55 12.03
CA PRO A 66 -5.00 1.03 10.73
C PRO A 66 -6.03 0.08 10.13
N ASN A 67 -6.44 0.34 8.89
CA ASN A 67 -7.40 -0.50 8.18
C ASN A 67 -6.68 -1.73 7.57
N PRO A 68 -7.03 -2.96 7.97
CA PRO A 68 -6.41 -4.17 7.41
C PRO A 68 -6.93 -4.54 6.02
N HIS A 69 -8.02 -3.93 5.54
CA HIS A 69 -8.63 -4.23 4.24
C HIS A 69 -8.14 -3.22 3.20
N ILE A 70 -6.85 -3.31 2.87
CA ILE A 70 -6.24 -2.52 1.82
C ILE A 70 -5.90 -3.46 0.68
N ASP A 71 -6.44 -3.15 -0.49
CA ASP A 71 -6.13 -3.84 -1.72
C ASP A 71 -5.52 -2.84 -2.70
N TYR A 72 -4.71 -3.34 -3.63
CA TYR A 72 -4.16 -2.58 -4.73
C TYR A 72 -4.65 -3.17 -6.05
N GLU A 73 -4.94 -2.29 -6.99
CA GLU A 73 -5.27 -2.62 -8.37
C GLU A 73 -4.28 -1.91 -9.27
N TYR A 74 -3.70 -2.65 -10.20
CA TYR A 74 -2.79 -2.12 -11.21
C TYR A 74 -3.48 -2.21 -12.56
N VAL A 75 -3.72 -1.08 -13.20
CA VAL A 75 -4.36 -1.03 -14.52
C VAL A 75 -3.34 -0.55 -15.53
N PHE A 76 -3.03 -1.38 -16.52
CA PHE A 76 -2.16 -1.05 -17.61
C PHE A 76 -2.96 -0.83 -18.89
N VAL A 77 -2.77 0.33 -19.51
CA VAL A 77 -3.44 0.71 -20.76
C VAL A 77 -2.44 1.41 -21.67
N ASP A 78 -2.12 0.79 -22.80
CA ASP A 78 -1.34 1.38 -23.90
C ASP A 78 -0.01 2.05 -23.51
N GLY A 79 0.69 1.50 -22.51
CA GLY A 79 1.96 2.07 -22.03
C GLY A 79 1.83 2.98 -20.81
N GLN A 80 0.64 3.13 -20.24
CA GLN A 80 0.44 3.78 -18.96
C GLN A 80 0.05 2.75 -17.90
N ILE A 81 0.61 2.86 -16.70
CA ILE A 81 0.24 2.05 -15.54
C ILE A 81 -0.31 2.95 -14.42
N ASP A 82 -1.50 2.58 -13.94
CA ASP A 82 -2.21 3.24 -12.87
C ASP A 82 -2.21 2.33 -11.63
N PHE A 83 -1.78 2.89 -10.49
CA PHE A 83 -1.75 2.22 -9.19
C PHE A 83 -2.89 2.75 -8.33
N ASP A 84 -3.97 1.98 -8.23
CA ASP A 84 -5.14 2.31 -7.44
C ASP A 84 -5.10 1.59 -6.10
N ARG A 85 -5.39 2.29 -5.01
CA ARG A 85 -5.65 1.69 -3.70
C ARG A 85 -7.14 1.55 -3.49
N ILE A 86 -7.59 0.36 -3.14
CA ILE A 86 -8.96 0.06 -2.75
C ILE A 86 -8.99 -0.16 -1.24
N ILE A 87 -9.82 0.61 -0.54
CA ILE A 87 -10.00 0.54 0.90
C ILE A 87 -11.36 -0.09 1.18
N ALA A 88 -11.35 -1.19 1.92
CA ALA A 88 -12.54 -1.94 2.33
C ALA A 88 -13.51 -2.23 1.17
N GLN A 89 -12.97 -2.55 -0.01
CA GLN A 89 -13.71 -2.87 -1.24
C GLN A 89 -14.71 -1.79 -1.72
N ASN A 90 -14.68 -0.59 -1.15
CA ASN A 90 -15.70 0.44 -1.39
C ASN A 90 -15.10 1.77 -1.88
N THR A 91 -13.89 2.12 -1.42
CA THR A 91 -13.27 3.40 -1.77
C THR A 91 -12.00 3.17 -2.58
N ARG A 92 -12.04 3.54 -3.87
CA ARG A 92 -10.87 3.54 -4.76
C ARG A 92 -10.19 4.91 -4.74
N LYS A 93 -8.87 4.93 -4.62
CA LYS A 93 -8.03 6.14 -4.67
C LYS A 93 -6.80 5.88 -5.53
N THR A 94 -6.66 6.60 -6.62
CA THR A 94 -5.45 6.56 -7.46
C THR A 94 -4.27 7.16 -6.72
N MET A 95 -3.24 6.33 -6.51
CA MET A 95 -2.04 6.69 -5.75
C MET A 95 -0.93 7.20 -6.65
N CYS A 96 -0.75 6.55 -7.80
CA CYS A 96 0.27 6.92 -8.76
C CYS A 96 -0.17 6.55 -10.17
N ARG A 97 0.21 7.37 -11.15
CA ARG A 97 0.00 7.12 -12.57
C ARG A 97 1.34 7.39 -13.26
N THR A 98 1.87 6.37 -13.92
CA THR A 98 3.20 6.42 -14.54
C THR A 98 3.12 5.95 -15.97
N ASP A 99 3.78 6.70 -16.86
CA ASP A 99 3.95 6.31 -18.26
C ASP A 99 5.22 5.48 -18.40
N LEU A 100 5.17 4.37 -19.14
CA LEU A 100 6.32 3.55 -19.47
C LEU A 100 7.40 4.36 -20.16
N GLU A 101 7.09 5.43 -20.90
CA GLU A 101 8.09 6.35 -21.47
C GLU A 101 8.99 6.98 -20.39
N LYS A 102 8.42 7.29 -19.22
CA LYS A 102 9.11 7.86 -18.06
C LYS A 102 9.76 6.82 -17.15
N VAL A 103 9.47 5.54 -17.37
CA VAL A 103 10.10 4.43 -16.68
C VAL A 103 11.52 4.24 -17.20
N GLU A 104 12.48 4.11 -16.29
CA GLU A 104 13.87 3.78 -16.59
C GLU A 104 14.08 2.25 -16.57
N VAL A 105 13.56 1.59 -15.54
CA VAL A 105 13.65 0.13 -15.39
C VAL A 105 12.47 -0.42 -14.58
N VAL A 106 12.04 -1.63 -14.94
CA VAL A 106 11.15 -2.49 -14.15
C VAL A 106 11.89 -3.80 -13.94
N ALA A 107 12.12 -4.19 -12.69
CA ALA A 107 12.87 -5.42 -12.38
C ALA A 107 12.37 -6.06 -11.09
N PRO A 108 12.60 -7.36 -10.87
CA PRO A 108 12.31 -8.02 -9.60
C PRO A 108 12.98 -7.28 -8.43
N GLU A 109 12.31 -7.26 -7.28
CA GLU A 109 12.90 -6.73 -6.07
C GLU A 109 14.19 -7.50 -5.71
N GLY A 110 15.30 -6.77 -5.57
CA GLY A 110 16.63 -7.37 -5.33
C GLY A 110 17.48 -7.56 -6.60
N SER A 111 16.95 -7.28 -7.79
CA SER A 111 17.72 -7.32 -9.04
C SER A 111 18.90 -6.35 -9.06
N HIS A 112 20.01 -6.77 -9.66
CA HIS A 112 21.18 -5.93 -9.93
C HIS A 112 20.86 -4.71 -10.80
N ALA A 113 19.80 -4.77 -11.61
CA ALA A 113 19.35 -3.63 -12.41
C ALA A 113 18.87 -2.45 -11.54
N LEU A 114 18.61 -2.69 -10.25
CA LEU A 114 18.12 -1.70 -9.28
C LEU A 114 19.23 -1.11 -8.40
N ASP A 115 20.47 -1.63 -8.46
CA ASP A 115 21.56 -1.23 -7.58
C ASP A 115 21.87 0.28 -7.67
N GLY A 116 21.80 0.83 -8.88
CA GLY A 116 21.99 2.27 -9.12
C GLY A 116 20.87 3.17 -8.56
N PHE A 117 19.76 2.58 -8.13
CA PHE A 117 18.54 3.30 -7.74
C PHE A 117 18.18 3.14 -6.27
N GLN A 118 19.01 2.45 -5.46
CA GLN A 118 18.65 2.09 -4.08
C GLN A 118 18.30 3.29 -3.18
N ASN A 119 18.94 4.45 -3.43
CA ASN A 119 18.79 5.67 -2.62
C ASN A 119 17.57 6.53 -3.00
N LEU A 120 16.75 6.10 -3.95
CA LEU A 120 15.56 6.86 -4.36
C LEU A 120 14.39 6.67 -3.37
N PRO A 121 13.52 7.67 -3.21
CA PRO A 121 12.31 7.53 -2.42
C PRO A 121 11.43 6.41 -2.98
N GLN A 122 10.98 5.52 -2.10
CA GLN A 122 10.15 4.36 -2.45
C GLN A 122 8.70 4.53 -2.00
N GLN A 123 7.78 4.29 -2.92
CA GLN A 123 6.36 4.13 -2.67
C GLN A 123 6.04 2.64 -2.76
N ASP A 124 5.34 2.10 -1.75
CA ASP A 124 5.00 0.68 -1.69
C ASP A 124 3.50 0.47 -1.92
N TYR A 125 3.18 -0.12 -3.07
CA TYR A 125 1.85 -0.54 -3.50
C TYR A 125 1.76 -2.05 -3.71
N SER A 126 2.63 -2.84 -3.07
CA SER A 126 2.68 -4.30 -3.18
C SER A 126 1.70 -5.02 -2.24
N SER A 127 1.62 -6.35 -2.37
CA SER A 127 0.95 -7.19 -1.37
C SER A 127 1.62 -7.14 0.01
N ARG A 128 2.89 -6.72 0.06
CA ARG A 128 3.75 -6.75 1.25
C ARG A 128 3.87 -8.15 1.87
N ASN A 129 3.56 -9.19 1.11
CA ASN A 129 3.79 -10.58 1.50
C ASN A 129 5.14 -11.02 0.95
N GLU A 130 6.09 -11.37 1.82
CA GLU A 130 7.45 -11.76 1.43
C GLU A 130 7.51 -13.01 0.52
N GLU A 131 6.44 -13.81 0.50
CA GLU A 131 6.31 -14.99 -0.38
C GLU A 131 5.91 -14.62 -1.82
N ASP A 132 5.42 -13.40 -2.06
CA ASP A 132 4.97 -12.97 -3.39
C ASP A 132 6.12 -12.37 -4.20
N HIS A 133 6.04 -12.49 -5.52
CA HIS A 133 7.01 -11.91 -6.42
C HIS A 133 6.80 -10.39 -6.59
N HIS A 134 7.62 -9.62 -5.89
CA HIS A 134 7.59 -8.17 -5.98
C HIS A 134 8.50 -7.65 -7.09
N TYR A 135 8.04 -6.61 -7.77
CA TYR A 135 8.80 -5.86 -8.76
C TYR A 135 8.92 -4.40 -8.32
N ILE A 136 9.95 -3.73 -8.84
CA ILE A 136 10.19 -2.31 -8.63
C ILE A 136 10.21 -1.61 -9.98
N VAL A 137 9.34 -0.61 -10.13
CA VAL A 137 9.39 0.39 -11.20
C VAL A 137 10.24 1.56 -10.75
N VAL A 138 11.26 1.91 -11.51
CA VAL A 138 11.98 3.17 -11.36
C VAL A 138 11.46 4.14 -12.43
N ALA A 139 10.85 5.24 -12.00
CA ALA A 139 10.25 6.21 -12.90
C ALA A 139 10.65 7.64 -12.56
N LYS A 140 10.69 8.49 -13.59
CA LYS A 140 10.90 9.93 -13.43
C LYS A 140 9.64 10.58 -12.85
N GLY A 141 9.71 11.01 -11.59
CA GLY A 141 8.67 11.79 -10.93
C GLY A 141 8.88 13.30 -11.05
N GLU A 142 7.94 14.10 -10.55
CA GLU A 142 8.01 15.57 -10.61
C GLU A 142 9.18 16.16 -9.82
N LYS A 143 9.59 15.51 -8.72
CA LYS A 143 10.64 15.97 -7.81
C LYS A 143 11.94 15.17 -7.94
N GLY A 144 12.06 14.35 -8.99
CA GLY A 144 13.14 13.40 -9.19
C GLY A 144 12.64 11.97 -9.33
N ASN A 145 13.58 11.04 -9.52
CA ASN A 145 13.25 9.64 -9.74
C ASN A 145 12.66 9.02 -8.47
N ILE A 146 11.65 8.17 -8.65
CA ILE A 146 10.96 7.46 -7.58
C ILE A 146 11.01 5.95 -7.86
N ARG A 147 10.97 5.17 -6.79
CA ARG A 147 10.75 3.72 -6.85
C ARG A 147 9.32 3.41 -6.49
N ILE A 148 8.69 2.52 -7.24
CA ILE A 148 7.35 2.02 -6.95
C ILE A 148 7.46 0.50 -6.83
N ARG A 149 7.24 -0.01 -5.62
CA ARG A 149 7.20 -1.45 -5.35
C ARG A 149 5.77 -1.95 -5.54
N PHE A 150 5.59 -3.03 -6.28
CA PHE A 150 4.28 -3.60 -6.61
C PHE A 150 4.38 -5.11 -6.83
N THR A 151 3.26 -5.81 -6.96
CA THR A 151 3.21 -7.29 -7.09
C THR A 151 2.43 -7.67 -8.36
N PRO A 152 3.04 -7.49 -9.54
CA PRO A 152 2.37 -7.80 -10.80
C PRO A 152 2.15 -9.30 -10.98
N ASP A 153 1.14 -9.66 -11.76
CA ASP A 153 1.03 -11.01 -12.32
C ASP A 153 1.81 -11.12 -13.64
N GLU A 154 1.95 -12.34 -14.13
CA GLU A 154 2.66 -12.62 -15.39
C GLU A 154 2.02 -11.90 -16.58
N ARG A 155 0.69 -11.80 -16.61
CA ARG A 155 -0.05 -11.16 -17.69
C ARG A 155 0.26 -9.67 -17.79
N LEU A 156 0.29 -8.96 -16.66
CA LEU A 156 0.64 -7.55 -16.59
C LEU A 156 2.08 -7.33 -17.05
N LEU A 157 3.02 -8.16 -16.59
CA LEU A 157 4.42 -8.10 -17.03
C LEU A 157 4.54 -8.33 -18.54
N ASP A 158 3.81 -9.30 -19.10
CA ASP A 158 3.82 -9.61 -20.53
C ASP A 158 3.29 -8.43 -21.37
N GLN A 159 2.19 -7.81 -20.94
CA GLN A 159 1.66 -6.62 -21.61
C GLN A 159 2.65 -5.44 -21.55
N MET A 160 3.30 -5.23 -20.40
CA MET A 160 4.35 -4.22 -20.28
C MET A 160 5.53 -4.55 -21.21
N LYS A 161 5.94 -5.83 -21.33
CA LYS A 161 7.04 -6.28 -22.19
C LYS A 161 6.71 -6.09 -23.66
N MET A 162 5.47 -6.33 -24.06
CA MET A 162 4.99 -6.07 -25.43
C MET A 162 5.15 -4.60 -25.81
N LYS A 163 4.89 -3.66 -24.88
CA LYS A 163 5.08 -2.22 -25.15
C LYS A 163 6.54 -1.77 -25.07
N SER A 164 7.30 -2.26 -24.10
CA SER A 164 8.64 -1.72 -23.79
C SER A 164 9.59 -2.78 -23.23
N ARG A 165 9.87 -3.83 -24.00
CA ARG A 165 10.74 -4.95 -23.63
C ARG A 165 12.11 -4.53 -23.06
N SER A 166 12.71 -3.47 -23.57
CA SER A 166 14.05 -3.03 -23.14
C SER A 166 14.10 -2.56 -21.67
N LYS A 167 12.97 -2.10 -21.14
CA LYS A 167 12.84 -1.54 -19.79
C LYS A 167 12.56 -2.59 -18.72
N ILE A 168 12.07 -3.76 -19.11
CA ILE A 168 11.66 -4.81 -18.16
C ILE A 168 12.73 -5.87 -18.12
N LYS A 169 13.21 -6.18 -16.91
CA LYS A 169 14.22 -7.20 -16.63
C LYS A 169 13.56 -8.36 -15.90
N ASP A 170 14.03 -9.56 -16.20
CA ASP A 170 13.54 -10.82 -15.62
C ASP A 170 14.54 -11.40 -14.58
N GLU A 171 15.64 -10.68 -14.34
CA GLU A 171 16.76 -11.03 -13.45
C GLU A 171 16.93 -9.97 -12.36
#